data_AF-A0A0V0RBU0-F1
#
_entry.id   AF-A0A0V0RBU0-F1
#
_cell.length_a   1.000
_cell.length_b   1.000
_cell.length_c   1.000
_cell.angle_alpha   90.00
_cell.angle_beta   90.00
_cell.angle_gamma   90.00
#
_symmetry.space_group_name_H-M   'P 1'
#
loop_
_entity.id
_entity.type
_entity.pdbx_description
1 polymer ?
#
loop_
_entity_poly.entity_id
_entity_poly.type
_entity_poly.pdbx_seq_one_letter_code
_entity_poly.pdbx_strand_id
1 'polypeptide(L)'
;LDNYLYNNNALVIGVDVVHPSAVETHLPSIASVVGNVDTKVTKFHASVKLQPAKQELITGFIEQFSERLREYLDFNGTTPKNI
;
A
#
# COMPACT_ATOMS: atom_id res chain seq x y z
N LEU A 1 -1.61 -27.03 -0.25
CA LEU A 1 -1.32 -25.87 0.62
C LEU A 1 -2.61 -25.09 0.76
N ASP A 2 -3.21 -25.10 1.95
CA ASP A 2 -4.32 -24.18 2.25
C ASP A 2 -3.74 -22.78 2.29
N ASN A 3 -4.02 -21.99 1.26
CA ASN A 3 -3.51 -20.65 1.16
C ASN A 3 -4.40 -19.75 2.04
N TYR A 4 -3.93 -19.55 3.27
CA TYR A 4 -4.61 -18.78 4.32
C TYR A 4 -5.08 -17.40 3.81
N LEU A 5 -4.36 -16.79 2.88
CA LEU A 5 -4.72 -15.49 2.30
C LEU A 5 -6.01 -15.56 1.48
N TYR A 6 -6.18 -16.60 0.65
CA TYR A 6 -7.34 -16.74 -0.23
C TYR A 6 -8.61 -17.07 0.54
N ASN A 7 -8.48 -17.97 1.52
CA ASN A 7 -9.62 -18.48 2.27
C ASN A 7 -10.15 -17.46 3.30
N ASN A 8 -9.38 -16.43 3.63
CA ASN A 8 -9.72 -15.47 4.68
C ASN A 8 -10.01 -14.05 4.18
N ASN A 9 -10.20 -13.84 2.86
CA ASN A 9 -10.56 -12.53 2.31
C ASN A 9 -9.60 -11.43 2.80
N ALA A 10 -8.30 -11.67 2.66
CA ALA A 10 -7.25 -10.80 3.18
C ALA A 10 -6.86 -9.72 2.17
N LEU A 11 -6.61 -8.51 2.67
CA LEU A 11 -5.95 -7.41 1.97
C LEU A 11 -4.49 -7.35 2.43
N VAL A 12 -3.58 -7.88 1.64
CA VAL A 12 -2.14 -7.81 1.86
C VAL A 12 -1.63 -6.45 1.44
N ILE A 13 -0.92 -5.77 2.33
CA ILE A 13 -0.40 -4.42 2.12
C ILE A 13 1.13 -4.43 2.17
N GLY A 14 1.75 -3.71 1.24
CA GLY A 14 3.17 -3.37 1.27
C GLY A 14 3.33 -1.86 1.37
N VAL A 15 4.27 -1.41 2.21
CA VAL A 15 4.59 0.01 2.37
C VAL A 15 6.09 0.19 2.37
N ASP A 16 6.56 1.23 1.70
CA ASP A 16 7.98 1.58 1.68
C ASP A 16 8.18 3.08 1.48
N VAL A 17 9.28 3.59 2.02
CA VAL A 17 9.77 4.94 1.79
C VAL A 17 11.20 4.85 1.29
N VAL A 18 11.46 5.43 0.13
CA VAL A 18 12.81 5.58 -0.40
C VAL A 18 13.29 7.01 -0.25
N HIS A 19 14.51 7.13 0.26
CA HIS A 19 15.20 8.41 0.37
C HIS A 19 16.19 8.59 -0.78
N PRO A 20 16.38 9.83 -1.25
CA PRO A 20 17.52 10.21 -2.08
C PRO A 20 18.85 9.90 -1.40
N SER A 21 19.97 10.06 -2.12
CA SER A 21 21.29 9.79 -1.58
C SER A 21 21.52 10.56 -0.27
N ALA A 22 22.34 10.01 0.64
CA ALA A 22 22.58 10.62 1.95
C ALA A 22 23.11 12.08 1.87
N VAL A 23 23.80 12.42 0.77
CA VAL A 23 24.33 13.75 0.47
C VAL A 23 23.25 14.73 -0.05
N GLU A 24 22.14 14.22 -0.57
CA GLU A 24 21.04 15.00 -1.14
C GLU A 24 19.98 15.28 -0.06
N THR A 25 20.30 16.20 0.86
CA THR A 25 19.50 16.41 2.07
C THR A 25 18.17 17.15 1.86
N HIS A 26 17.96 17.76 0.69
CA HIS A 26 16.80 18.62 0.40
C HIS A 26 15.81 17.99 -0.59
N LEU A 27 16.20 16.91 -1.26
CA LEU A 27 15.33 16.23 -2.20
C LEU A 27 14.21 15.49 -1.43
N PRO A 28 12.98 15.50 -1.95
CA PRO A 28 11.86 14.85 -1.29
C PRO A 28 12.06 13.33 -1.22
N SER A 29 11.47 12.71 -0.20
CA SER A 29 11.35 11.25 -0.14
C SER A 29 10.15 10.79 -0.94
N ILE A 30 10.14 9.53 -1.36
CA ILE A 30 9.02 8.92 -2.08
C ILE A 30 8.42 7.83 -1.20
N ALA A 31 7.15 7.95 -0.86
CA ALA A 31 6.40 6.94 -0.15
C ALA A 31 5.47 6.17 -1.10
N SER A 32 5.38 4.86 -0.91
CA SER A 32 4.50 3.98 -1.68
C SER A 32 3.66 3.10 -0.76
N VAL A 33 2.40 2.88 -1.15
CA VAL A 33 1.49 1.93 -0.51
C VAL A 33 0.87 1.08 -1.60
N VAL A 34 1.09 -0.23 -1.52
CA VAL A 34 0.56 -1.23 -2.46
C VAL A 34 -0.41 -2.16 -1.74
N GLY A 35 -1.40 -2.66 -2.46
CA GLY A 35 -2.37 -3.62 -1.93
C GLY A 35 -2.95 -4.49 -3.03
N ASN A 36 -3.24 -5.76 -2.72
CA ASN A 36 -3.92 -6.61 -3.69
C ASN A 36 -5.34 -6.11 -3.92
N VAL A 37 -5.84 -6.24 -5.15
CA VAL A 37 -7.25 -5.94 -5.47
C VAL A 37 -8.08 -7.20 -5.65
N ASP A 38 -7.47 -8.34 -5.98
CA ASP A 38 -8.16 -9.61 -6.14
C ASP A 38 -7.98 -10.52 -4.92
N THR A 39 -8.98 -11.34 -4.62
CA THR A 39 -8.93 -12.35 -3.54
C THR A 39 -7.85 -13.41 -3.72
N LYS A 40 -7.34 -13.61 -4.94
CA LYS A 40 -6.24 -14.54 -5.22
C LYS A 40 -4.86 -13.93 -5.02
N VAL A 41 -4.78 -12.66 -4.58
CA VAL A 41 -3.52 -11.97 -4.25
C VAL A 41 -2.53 -12.04 -5.42
N THR A 42 -3.01 -11.80 -6.64
CA THR A 42 -2.20 -11.85 -7.88
C THR A 42 -2.05 -10.50 -8.57
N LYS A 43 -2.89 -9.53 -8.22
CA LYS A 43 -2.90 -8.19 -8.80
C LYS A 43 -2.82 -7.16 -7.69
N PHE A 44 -1.85 -6.25 -7.80
CA PHE A 44 -1.60 -5.21 -6.82
C PHE A 44 -1.69 -3.85 -7.47
N HIS A 45 -2.44 -2.96 -6.84
CA HIS A 45 -2.48 -1.54 -7.20
C HIS A 45 -1.61 -0.75 -6.21
N ALA A 46 -1.14 0.41 -6.67
CA ALA A 46 -0.18 1.22 -5.94
C ALA A 46 -0.58 2.69 -5.97
N SER A 47 -0.30 3.40 -4.89
CA SER A 47 -0.20 4.85 -4.90
C SER A 47 1.15 5.29 -4.37
N VAL A 48 1.65 6.37 -4.94
CA VAL A 48 2.99 6.89 -4.70
C VAL A 48 2.88 8.39 -4.47
N LYS A 49 3.50 8.89 -3.40
CA LYS A 49 3.48 10.31 -3.04
C LYS A 49 4.87 10.81 -2.68
N LEU A 50 5.13 12.06 -3.05
CA LEU A 50 6.25 12.80 -2.51
C LEU A 50 5.95 13.20 -1.06
N GLN A 51 6.97 13.19 -0.23
CA GLN A 51 6.90 13.68 1.14
C GLN A 51 8.21 14.40 1.53
N PRO A 52 8.25 15.11 2.67
CA PRO A 52 9.44 15.83 3.08
C PRO A 52 10.71 14.97 3.08
N ALA A 53 11.86 15.61 2.90
CA ALA A 53 13.16 14.94 2.85
C ALA A 53 13.42 14.16 4.15
N LYS A 54 13.89 12.91 4.03
CA LYS A 54 14.24 12.00 5.13
C LYS A 54 13.11 11.73 6.14
N GLN A 55 11.87 11.96 5.73
CA GLN A 55 10.69 11.64 6.52
C GLN A 55 10.39 10.15 6.35
N GLU A 56 10.48 9.35 7.41
CA GLU A 56 10.18 7.91 7.36
C GLU A 56 8.67 7.64 7.52
N LEU A 57 7.97 8.42 8.35
CA LEU A 57 6.54 8.26 8.52
C LEU A 57 5.79 8.78 7.28
N ILE A 58 5.02 7.89 6.64
CA ILE A 58 4.25 8.20 5.44
C ILE A 58 3.17 9.24 5.76
N THR A 59 3.34 10.47 5.25
CA THR A 59 2.43 11.59 5.56
C THR A 59 1.03 11.38 4.96
N GLY A 60 0.95 10.75 3.78
CA GLY A 60 -0.30 10.45 3.07
C GLY A 60 -0.90 9.08 3.37
N PHE A 61 -0.49 8.41 4.45
CA PHE A 61 -0.79 6.98 4.64
C PHE A 61 -2.28 6.68 4.68
N ILE A 62 -3.06 7.45 5.46
CA ILE A 62 -4.50 7.23 5.61
C ILE A 62 -5.21 7.27 4.25
N GLU A 63 -4.86 8.25 3.41
CA GLU A 63 -5.45 8.41 2.09
C GLU A 63 -5.06 7.26 1.17
N GLN A 64 -3.75 6.96 1.06
CA GLN A 64 -3.24 5.89 0.21
C GLN A 64 -3.74 4.50 0.63
N PHE A 65 -3.87 4.24 1.93
CA PHE A 65 -4.44 3.02 2.47
C PHE A 65 -5.94 2.93 2.23
N SER A 66 -6.66 4.06 2.37
CA SER A 66 -8.10 4.12 2.06
C SER A 66 -8.38 3.84 0.58
N GLU A 67 -7.50 4.26 -0.34
CA GLU A 67 -7.58 3.89 -1.76
C GLU A 67 -7.50 2.37 -1.94
N ARG A 68 -6.55 1.68 -1.29
CA ARG A 68 -6.44 0.20 -1.36
C ARG A 68 -7.69 -0.50 -0.84
N LEU A 69 -8.27 -0.01 0.26
CA LEU A 69 -9.53 -0.54 0.80
C LEU A 69 -10.70 -0.36 -0.17
N ARG A 70 -10.82 0.83 -0.79
CA ARG A 70 -11.89 1.11 -1.77
C ARG A 70 -11.73 0.27 -3.02
N GLU A 71 -10.52 0.19 -3.57
CA GLU A 71 -10.25 -0.63 -4.76
C GLU A 71 -10.52 -2.11 -4.50
N TYR A 72 -10.18 -2.64 -3.32
CA TYR A 72 -10.54 -4.00 -2.94
C TYR A 72 -12.06 -4.21 -2.88
N LEU A 73 -12.78 -3.27 -2.26
CA LEU A 73 -14.24 -3.33 -2.17
C LEU A 73 -14.89 -3.27 -3.55
N ASP A 74 -14.47 -2.32 -4.39
CA ASP A 74 -15.01 -2.13 -5.73
C ASP A 74 -14.76 -3.35 -6.63
N PHE A 75 -13.60 -4.01 -6.47
CA PHE A 75 -13.24 -5.19 -7.25
C PHE A 75 -13.95 -6.48 -6.77
N ASN A 76 -14.10 -6.67 -5.45
CA ASN A 76 -14.62 -7.92 -4.89
C ASN A 76 -16.07 -7.85 -4.39
N GLY A 77 -16.67 -6.66 -4.34
CA GLY A 77 -18.02 -6.42 -3.80
C GLY A 77 -18.14 -6.60 -2.28
N THR A 78 -17.02 -6.86 -1.58
CA THR A 78 -16.98 -7.02 -0.12
C THR A 78 -15.71 -6.40 0.44
N THR A 79 -15.76 -5.93 1.69
CA THR A 79 -14.57 -5.44 2.40
C THR A 79 -13.68 -6.60 2.83
N PRO A 80 -12.35 -6.42 2.89
CA PRO A 80 -11.47 -7.46 3.42
C PRO A 80 -11.81 -7.75 4.89
N LYS A 81 -11.61 -9.00 5.30
CA LYS A 81 -11.81 -9.44 6.69
C LYS A 81 -10.54 -9.38 7.52
N ASN A 82 -9.39 -9.37 6.84
CA ASN A 82 -8.05 -9.35 7.43
C ASN A 82 -7.18 -8.40 6.61
N ILE A 83 -6.22 -7.76 7.26
CA ILE A 83 -5.17 -6.94 6.64
C ILE A 83 -3.84 -7.49 7.11
#